data_AF-A0A2V8Q7F6-F1
#
_entry.id   AF-A0A2V8Q7F6-F1
#
_cell.length_a   1.000
_cell.length_b   1.000
_cell.length_c   1.000
_cell.angle_alpha   90.00
_cell.angle_beta   90.00
_cell.angle_gamma   90.00
#
_symmetry.space_group_name_H-M   'P 1'
#
loop_
_entity.id
_entity.type
_entity.pdbx_description
1 polymer ?
#
loop_
_entity_poly.entity_id
_entity_poly.type
_entity_poly.pdbx_seq_one_letter_code
_entity_poly.pdbx_strand_id
1 'polypeptide(L)'
;MLIKKDEGHLIHEKIAIPAQSGYVSRPRLLKLLENNLASYNAMIINGRAGTGKTVLAAGFARRSGRAVSWYKVDAPDSDLRVFCEYLLASIKLQRFWIDSDRLLQLTERPSQELTR
;
A
#
# COMPACT_ATOMS: atom_id res chain seq x y z
N MET A 1 -16.45 2.27 -27.36
CA MET A 1 -15.09 2.09 -26.81
C MET A 1 -15.21 1.07 -25.68
N LEU A 2 -14.70 -0.13 -25.88
CA LEU A 2 -14.88 -1.30 -25.02
C LEU A 2 -14.12 -1.12 -23.71
N ILE A 3 -14.82 -0.98 -22.59
CA ILE A 3 -14.24 -1.19 -21.26
C ILE A 3 -14.01 -2.70 -21.16
N LYS A 4 -12.73 -3.10 -21.20
CA LYS A 4 -12.29 -4.47 -20.95
C LYS A 4 -12.77 -4.90 -19.56
N LYS A 5 -13.46 -6.03 -19.53
CA LYS A 5 -14.02 -6.69 -18.37
C LYS A 5 -12.96 -7.63 -17.79
N ASP A 6 -12.34 -7.23 -16.68
CA ASP A 6 -11.99 -8.07 -15.53
C ASP A 6 -11.31 -7.17 -14.47
N GLU A 7 -12.12 -6.46 -13.67
CA GLU A 7 -11.63 -5.81 -12.46
C GLU A 7 -12.26 -6.55 -11.29
N GLY A 8 -11.47 -7.38 -10.61
CA GLY A 8 -11.80 -7.83 -9.26
C GLY A 8 -12.17 -6.62 -8.43
N HIS A 9 -13.29 -6.69 -7.72
CA HIS A 9 -13.85 -5.56 -6.98
C HIS A 9 -12.86 -5.11 -5.89
N LEU A 10 -12.03 -4.11 -6.19
CA LEU A 10 -11.03 -3.59 -5.27
C LEU A 10 -11.74 -2.92 -4.10
N ILE A 11 -11.38 -3.31 -2.88
CA ILE A 11 -11.86 -2.66 -1.67
C ILE A 11 -11.10 -1.35 -1.49
N HIS A 12 -11.79 -0.24 -1.69
CA HIS A 12 -11.19 1.10 -1.67
C HIS A 12 -10.54 1.44 -0.32
N GLU A 13 -11.10 0.99 0.80
CA GLU A 13 -10.56 1.18 2.15
C GLU A 13 -9.18 0.58 2.34
N LYS A 14 -8.80 -0.41 1.52
CA LYS A 14 -7.46 -1.00 1.58
C LYS A 14 -6.42 -0.11 0.92
N ILE A 15 -6.80 0.70 -0.05
CA ILE A 15 -5.88 1.51 -0.85
C ILE A 15 -5.96 3.02 -0.56
N ALA A 16 -6.89 3.43 0.31
CA ALA A 16 -7.04 4.81 0.74
C ALA A 16 -6.39 5.05 2.11
N ILE A 17 -5.74 6.21 2.28
CA ILE A 17 -5.24 6.65 3.58
C ILE A 17 -6.45 6.83 4.53
N PRO A 18 -6.51 6.13 5.68
CA PRO A 18 -7.68 6.17 6.54
C PRO A 18 -7.93 7.58 7.05
N ALA A 19 -9.19 8.01 7.02
CA ALA A 19 -9.63 9.27 7.62
C ALA A 19 -9.26 9.30 9.12
N GLN A 20 -8.90 10.49 9.62
CA GLN A 20 -8.54 10.66 11.02
C GLN A 20 -9.52 11.64 11.66
N SER A 21 -10.31 11.15 12.63
CA SER A 21 -11.16 11.96 13.49
C SER A 21 -10.75 11.75 14.95
N GLY A 22 -10.62 12.84 15.72
CA GLY A 22 -10.43 12.75 17.18
C GLY A 22 -9.10 12.15 17.64
N TYR A 23 -7.99 12.37 16.92
CA TYR A 23 -6.68 11.85 17.31
C TYR A 23 -5.78 12.88 18.00
N VAL A 24 -4.90 12.40 18.88
CA VAL A 24 -3.84 13.22 19.48
C VAL A 24 -2.62 13.23 18.57
N SER A 25 -2.21 14.42 18.13
CA SER A 25 -1.00 14.58 17.34
C SER A 25 0.25 14.16 18.13
N ARG A 26 1.21 13.51 17.45
CA ARG A 26 2.48 13.05 18.04
C ARG A 26 3.67 13.69 17.31
N PRO A 27 3.85 15.02 17.38
CA PRO A 27 4.81 15.77 16.55
C PRO A 27 6.24 15.24 16.67
N ARG A 28 6.66 14.82 17.87
CA ARG A 28 7.99 14.22 18.09
C ARG A 28 8.23 12.96 17.24
N LEU A 29 7.24 12.07 17.15
CA LEU A 29 7.37 10.84 16.35
C LEU A 29 7.29 11.16 14.86
N LEU A 30 6.48 12.13 14.47
CA LEU A 30 6.34 12.52 13.06
C LEU A 30 7.63 13.10 12.51
N LYS A 31 8.25 14.01 13.27
CA LYS A 31 9.58 14.55 12.95
C LYS A 31 10.64 13.45 12.88
N LEU A 32 10.55 12.42 13.73
CA LEU A 32 11.43 11.26 13.65
C LEU A 32 11.24 10.52 12.32
N LEU A 33 10.01 10.25 11.89
CA LEU A 33 9.75 9.58 10.61
C LEU A 33 10.26 10.45 9.42
N GLU A 34 10.03 11.76 9.47
CA GLU A 34 10.47 12.72 8.43
C GLU A 34 11.99 12.76 8.30
N ASN A 35 12.72 12.88 9.41
CA ASN A 35 14.18 12.97 9.40
C ASN A 35 14.86 11.70 8.84
N ASN A 36 14.24 10.54 9.04
CA ASN A 36 14.79 9.26 8.62
C ASN A 36 14.46 8.91 7.16
N LEU A 37 13.57 9.67 6.51
CA LEU A 37 13.12 9.37 5.14
C LEU A 37 14.24 9.47 4.09
N ALA A 38 15.28 10.29 4.35
CA ALA A 38 16.42 10.43 3.45
C ALA A 38 17.51 9.37 3.68
N SER A 39 17.50 8.71 4.84
CA SER A 39 18.60 7.84 5.27
C SER A 39 18.28 6.35 5.16
N TYR A 40 17.01 5.98 5.03
CA TYR A 40 16.57 4.58 5.06
C TYR A 40 15.57 4.28 3.94
N ASN A 41 15.73 3.11 3.32
CA ASN A 41 14.84 2.62 2.26
C ASN A 41 13.56 1.97 2.81
N ALA A 42 13.56 1.59 4.09
CA ALA A 42 12.42 0.96 4.76
C ALA A 42 12.36 1.39 6.22
N MET A 43 11.13 1.51 6.74
CA MET A 43 10.87 1.91 8.11
C MET A 43 9.70 1.12 8.68
N ILE A 44 9.87 0.58 9.88
CA ILE A 44 8.86 -0.25 10.56
C ILE A 44 8.36 0.50 11.79
N ILE A 45 7.05 0.72 11.89
CA ILE A 45 6.40 1.29 13.07
C ILE A 45 5.80 0.13 13.88
N ASN A 46 6.39 -0.17 15.03
CA ASN A 46 5.93 -1.23 15.93
C ASN A 46 5.30 -0.68 17.24
N GLY A 47 4.61 -1.54 17.97
CA GLY A 47 3.94 -1.20 19.23
C GLY A 47 2.66 -2.01 19.46
N ARG A 48 2.14 -2.00 20.69
CA ARG A 48 0.94 -2.75 21.10
C ARG A 48 -0.30 -2.39 20.29
N ALA A 49 -1.31 -3.26 20.28
CA ALA A 49 -2.62 -2.91 19.74
C ALA A 49 -3.16 -1.65 20.44
N GLY A 50 -3.84 -0.78 19.69
CA GLY A 50 -4.40 0.48 20.23
C GLY A 50 -3.43 1.64 20.44
N THR A 51 -2.11 1.49 20.24
CA THR A 51 -1.15 2.59 20.47
C THR A 51 -1.16 3.70 19.39
N GLY A 52 -2.00 3.56 18.37
CA GLY A 52 -2.14 4.57 17.30
C GLY A 52 -1.09 4.47 16.19
N LYS A 53 -0.50 3.31 15.94
CA LYS A 53 0.48 3.09 14.84
C LYS A 53 -0.06 3.54 13.48
N THR A 54 -1.28 3.08 13.13
CA THR A 54 -1.94 3.44 11.87
C THR A 54 -2.25 4.94 11.80
N VAL A 55 -2.64 5.54 12.94
CA VAL A 55 -2.87 6.99 13.04
C VAL A 55 -1.57 7.77 12.81
N LEU A 56 -0.45 7.32 13.40
CA LEU A 56 0.87 7.91 13.18
C LEU A 56 1.29 7.82 11.70
N ALA A 57 1.18 6.63 11.10
CA ALA A 57 1.54 6.39 9.70
C ALA A 57 0.70 7.23 8.73
N ALA A 58 -0.63 7.25 8.91
CA ALA A 58 -1.52 8.05 8.07
C ALA A 58 -1.35 9.56 8.32
N GLY A 59 -0.90 9.96 9.51
CA GLY A 59 -0.54 11.34 9.78
C GLY A 59 0.75 11.73 9.06
N PHE A 60 1.76 10.87 9.11
CA PHE A 60 3.02 11.05 8.38
C PHE A 60 2.79 11.11 6.87
N ALA A 61 1.99 10.20 6.31
CA ALA A 61 1.64 10.19 4.90
C ALA A 61 1.10 11.55 4.42
N ARG A 62 0.17 12.14 5.18
CA ARG A 62 -0.43 13.45 4.90
C ARG A 62 0.55 14.62 5.01
N ARG A 63 1.55 14.54 5.89
CA ARG A 63 2.54 15.62 6.11
C ARG A 63 3.81 15.49 5.28
N SER A 64 4.05 14.33 4.69
CA SER A 64 5.31 14.02 3.99
C SER A 64 5.62 14.95 2.81
N GLY A 65 4.63 15.68 2.29
CA GLY A 65 4.78 16.53 1.09
C GLY A 65 5.09 15.74 -0.18
N ARG A 66 4.93 14.41 -0.16
CA ARG A 66 5.20 13.49 -1.26
C ARG A 66 3.92 12.75 -1.64
N ALA A 67 3.86 12.27 -2.88
CA ALA A 67 2.84 11.32 -3.29
C ALA A 67 3.03 10.00 -2.51
N VAL A 68 2.01 9.59 -1.75
CA VAL A 68 2.05 8.40 -0.90
C VAL A 68 0.97 7.42 -1.34
N SER A 69 1.40 6.22 -1.72
CA SER A 69 0.51 5.08 -1.90
C SER A 69 0.28 4.39 -0.56
N TRP A 70 -0.97 4.02 -0.31
CA TRP A 70 -1.36 3.34 0.91
C TRP A 70 -1.91 1.96 0.55
N TYR A 71 -1.45 0.92 1.24
CA TYR A 71 -1.98 -0.41 1.07
C TYR A 71 -2.08 -1.13 2.42
N LYS A 72 -3.31 -1.43 2.84
CA LYS A 72 -3.62 -2.29 3.98
C LYS A 72 -3.68 -3.74 3.53
N VAL A 73 -2.64 -4.49 3.88
CA VAL A 73 -2.56 -5.94 3.64
C VAL A 73 -3.38 -6.66 4.71
N ASP A 74 -4.31 -7.51 4.28
CA ASP A 74 -5.18 -8.37 5.08
C ASP A 74 -4.93 -9.85 4.75
N ALA A 75 -5.44 -10.77 5.57
CA ALA A 75 -5.20 -12.22 5.41
C ALA A 75 -5.52 -12.82 4.01
N PRO A 76 -6.57 -12.36 3.29
CA PRO A 76 -6.84 -12.82 1.92
C PRO A 76 -5.75 -12.44 0.90
N ASP A 77 -4.88 -11.48 1.22
CA ASP A 77 -3.80 -11.02 0.33
C ASP A 77 -2.56 -11.92 0.38
N SER A 78 -2.70 -13.13 0.92
CA SER A 78 -1.66 -14.16 0.88
C SER A 78 -1.47 -14.73 -0.53
N ASP A 79 -2.47 -14.60 -1.40
CA ASP A 79 -2.30 -14.81 -2.83
C ASP A 79 -1.47 -13.68 -3.44
N LEU A 80 -0.34 -14.02 -4.08
CA LEU A 80 0.61 -13.06 -4.62
C LEU A 80 -0.01 -12.17 -5.70
N ARG A 81 -0.93 -12.71 -6.51
CA ARG A 81 -1.61 -11.95 -7.56
C ARG A 81 -2.52 -10.91 -6.93
N VAL A 82 -3.32 -11.30 -5.92
CA VAL A 82 -4.17 -10.38 -5.15
C VAL A 82 -3.34 -9.29 -4.48
N PHE A 83 -2.21 -9.66 -3.85
CA PHE A 83 -1.27 -8.70 -3.27
C PHE A 83 -0.78 -7.68 -4.30
N CYS A 84 -0.34 -8.14 -5.47
CA CYS A 84 0.16 -7.29 -6.54
C CYS A 84 -0.95 -6.41 -7.14
N GLU A 85 -2.17 -6.91 -7.32
CA GLU A 85 -3.32 -6.13 -7.80
C GLU A 85 -3.60 -4.93 -6.89
N TYR A 86 -3.72 -5.16 -5.58
CA TYR A 86 -3.94 -4.08 -4.62
C TYR A 86 -2.74 -3.12 -4.52
N LEU A 87 -1.51 -3.64 -4.54
CA LEU A 87 -0.30 -2.83 -4.53
C LEU A 87 -0.29 -1.88 -5.74
N LEU A 88 -0.55 -2.41 -6.93
CA LEU A 88 -0.59 -1.63 -8.17
C LEU A 88 -1.73 -0.62 -8.18
N ALA A 89 -2.92 -1.01 -7.72
CA ALA A 89 -4.04 -0.10 -7.57
C ALA A 89 -3.67 1.09 -6.67
N SER A 90 -3.02 0.84 -5.53
CA SER A 90 -2.55 1.91 -4.63
C SER A 90 -1.51 2.84 -5.25
N ILE A 91 -0.66 2.30 -6.15
CA ILE A 91 0.35 3.07 -6.88
C ILE A 91 -0.31 3.93 -7.96
N LYS A 92 -1.23 3.37 -8.75
CA LYS A 92 -1.93 4.06 -9.83
C LYS A 92 -2.77 5.24 -9.35
N LEU A 93 -3.33 5.18 -8.14
CA LEU A 93 -4.02 6.32 -7.51
C LEU A 93 -3.13 7.56 -7.38
N GLN A 94 -1.81 7.40 -7.30
CA GLN A 94 -0.85 8.49 -7.15
C GLN A 94 -0.01 8.72 -8.42
N ARG A 95 0.18 7.67 -9.22
CA ARG A 95 1.02 7.67 -10.42
C ARG A 95 0.35 6.83 -11.51
N PHE A 96 -0.63 7.42 -12.18
CA PHE A 96 -1.47 6.74 -13.17
C PHE A 96 -0.69 6.19 -14.40
N TRP A 97 0.50 6.70 -14.67
CA TRP A 97 1.33 6.32 -15.82
C TRP A 97 2.20 5.07 -15.59
N ILE A 98 2.22 4.49 -14.38
CA ILE A 98 3.02 3.29 -14.13
C ILE A 98 2.39 2.09 -14.84
N ASP A 99 3.13 1.53 -15.80
CA ASP A 99 2.80 0.26 -16.42
C ASP A 99 3.00 -0.87 -15.39
N SER A 100 1.91 -1.60 -15.18
CA SER A 100 1.77 -2.62 -14.15
C SER A 100 1.79 -4.04 -14.70
N ASP A 101 1.74 -4.19 -16.02
CA ASP A 101 1.49 -5.47 -16.66
C ASP A 101 2.65 -6.44 -16.38
N ARG A 102 3.89 -5.93 -16.35
CA ARG A 102 5.05 -6.74 -15.97
C ARG A 102 4.98 -7.27 -14.54
N LEU A 103 4.49 -6.49 -13.58
CA LEU A 103 4.41 -6.96 -12.19
C LEU A 103 3.37 -8.07 -12.05
N LEU A 104 2.23 -7.94 -12.72
CA LEU A 104 1.19 -8.97 -12.73
C LEU A 104 1.65 -10.24 -13.46
N GLN A 105 2.37 -10.10 -14.57
CA GLN A 105 2.97 -11.24 -15.28
C GLN A 105 3.96 -12.03 -14.41
N LEU A 106 4.69 -11.38 -13.50
CA LEU A 106 5.57 -12.10 -12.54
C LEU A 106 4.80 -12.93 -11.51
N THR A 107 3.49 -12.68 -11.34
CA THR A 107 2.63 -13.46 -10.45
C THR A 107 2.00 -14.66 -11.14
N GLU A 108 2.00 -14.68 -12.48
CA GLU A 108 1.60 -15.83 -13.25
C GLU A 108 2.66 -16.92 -13.06
N ARG A 109 2.34 -17.94 -12.26
CA ARG A 109 3.19 -19.13 -12.20
C ARG A 109 3.30 -19.69 -13.62
N PRO A 110 4.50 -20.03 -14.11
CA PRO A 110 4.59 -20.86 -15.31
C PRO A 110 3.74 -22.11 -15.06
N SER A 111 2.75 -22.31 -15.90
CA SER A 111 1.81 -23.42 -15.79
C SER A 111 2.60 -24.72 -15.96
N GLN A 112 2.90 -25.36 -14.83
CA GLN A 112 3.31 -26.75 -14.69
C GLN A 112 4.35 -27.30 -15.69
N GLU A 113 5.59 -27.48 -15.23
CA GLU A 113 6.30 -28.73 -15.50
C GLU A 113 5.54 -29.87 -14.79
N LEU A 114 4.41 -30.31 -15.35
CA LEU A 114 3.86 -31.66 -15.14
C LEU A 114 3.97 -32.39 -16.48
N THR A 115 5.18 -32.74 -16.90
CA THR A 115 5.41 -33.87 -17.81
C THR A 115 6.87 -34.32 -17.69
N ARG A 116 7.17 -35.17 -16.69
CA ARG A 116 7.85 -36.48 -16.82
C ARG A 116 8.37 -36.98 -15.48
#